data_AF-A0A812P3V3-F1
#
_entry.id   AF-A0A812P3V3-F1
#
_cell.length_a   1.000
_cell.length_b   1.000
_cell.length_c   1.000
_cell.angle_alpha   90.00
_cell.angle_beta   90.00
_cell.angle_gamma   90.00
#
_symmetry.space_group_name_H-M   'P 1'
#
loop_
_entity.id
_entity.type
_entity.pdbx_description
1 polymer ?
#
loop_
_entity_poly.entity_id
_entity_poly.type
_entity_poly.pdbx_seq_one_letter_code
_entity_poly.pdbx_strand_id
1 'polypeptide(L)'
;MTKPRKEVPSFAAAACTWLNLALTEKNNGHFDTARRVFQDGTRFVQELMQKELDVRIDGQNRVRSRTMTQASSQDVEVACKWLATLLVAWGLLETKRGYKSRAKVLAERAAHLDGSKAKVLSWKVDLMSCVIEKLVLMCVAPPC
;
A
#
# COMPACT_ATOMS: atom_id res chain seq x y z
N MET A 1 8.68 -18.46 30.29
CA MET A 1 7.64 -17.54 29.79
C MET A 1 8.03 -17.09 28.40
N THR A 2 7.49 -17.74 27.37
CA THR A 2 7.69 -17.34 25.97
C THR A 2 6.91 -16.05 25.74
N LYS A 3 7.62 -15.00 25.30
CA LYS A 3 7.02 -13.74 24.88
C LYS A 3 6.00 -14.07 23.77
N PRO A 4 4.71 -13.71 23.89
CA PRO A 4 3.75 -14.01 22.83
C PRO A 4 4.25 -13.38 21.53
N ARG A 5 4.28 -14.16 20.45
CA ARG A 5 4.59 -13.62 19.11
C ARG A 5 3.57 -12.53 18.85
N LYS A 6 4.04 -11.32 18.56
CA LYS A 6 3.16 -10.23 18.12
C LYS A 6 2.48 -10.70 16.84
N GLU A 7 1.17 -10.92 16.92
CA GLU A 7 0.36 -11.26 15.76
C GLU A 7 0.50 -10.13 14.73
N VAL A 8 0.56 -10.50 13.44
CA VAL A 8 0.63 -9.51 12.37
C VAL A 8 -0.69 -8.73 12.40
N PRO A 9 -0.63 -7.39 12.43
CA PRO A 9 -1.86 -6.60 12.43
C PRO A 9 -2.74 -6.96 11.22
N SER A 10 -4.05 -7.06 11.44
CA SER A 10 -5.06 -7.47 10.46
C SER A 10 -4.93 -6.70 9.12
N PHE A 11 -4.65 -5.40 9.18
CA PHE A 11 -4.47 -4.51 8.03
C PHE A 11 -3.19 -4.80 7.24
N ALA A 12 -2.12 -5.20 7.92
CA ALA A 12 -0.88 -5.61 7.27
C ALA A 12 -1.10 -6.94 6.54
N ALA A 13 -1.72 -7.91 7.22
CA ALA A 13 -2.05 -9.21 6.62
C ALA A 13 -2.99 -9.05 5.41
N ALA A 14 -4.04 -8.23 5.54
CA ALA A 14 -4.97 -7.94 4.44
C ALA A 14 -4.25 -7.29 3.25
N ALA A 15 -3.44 -6.25 3.49
CA ALA A 15 -2.69 -5.58 2.43
C ALA A 15 -1.75 -6.55 1.69
N CYS A 16 -1.04 -7.41 2.41
CA CYS A 16 -0.21 -8.47 1.82
C CYS A 16 -1.02 -9.42 0.94
N THR A 17 -2.17 -9.91 1.42
CA THR A 17 -3.04 -10.82 0.66
C THR A 17 -3.51 -10.18 -0.64
N TRP A 18 -4.01 -8.95 -0.57
CA TRP A 18 -4.46 -8.21 -1.75
C TRP A 18 -3.32 -7.89 -2.72
N LEU A 19 -2.14 -7.54 -2.21
CA LEU A 19 -0.95 -7.31 -3.02
C LEU A 19 -0.56 -8.58 -3.78
N ASN A 20 -0.46 -9.71 -3.10
CA ASN A 20 -0.08 -10.99 -3.70
C ASN A 20 -1.10 -11.44 -4.75
N LEU A 21 -2.40 -11.30 -4.47
CA LEU A 21 -3.44 -11.62 -5.44
C LEU A 21 -3.32 -10.75 -6.70
N ALA A 22 -3.14 -9.44 -6.55
CA ALA A 22 -3.03 -8.53 -7.70
C ALA A 22 -1.77 -8.79 -8.52
N LEU A 23 -0.66 -9.14 -7.86
CA LEU A 23 0.58 -9.51 -8.53
C LEU A 23 0.46 -10.85 -9.29
N THR A 24 -0.25 -11.82 -8.74
CA THR A 24 -0.57 -13.09 -9.41
C THR A 24 -1.37 -12.84 -10.68
N GLU A 25 -2.46 -12.05 -10.59
CA GLU A 25 -3.26 -11.70 -11.77
C GLU A 25 -2.44 -10.94 -12.82
N LYS A 26 -1.56 -10.03 -12.38
CA LYS A 26 -0.65 -9.33 -13.29
C LYS A 26 0.31 -10.30 -13.99
N ASN A 27 0.87 -11.26 -13.27
CA ASN A 27 1.82 -12.23 -13.82
C ASN A 27 1.14 -13.20 -14.80
N ASN A 28 -0.16 -13.46 -14.62
CA ASN A 28 -0.99 -14.21 -15.57
C ASN A 28 -1.43 -13.36 -16.78
N GLY A 29 -1.02 -12.09 -16.88
CA GLY A 29 -1.41 -11.18 -17.95
C GLY A 29 -2.82 -10.59 -17.81
N HIS A 30 -3.53 -10.89 -16.72
CA HIS A 30 -4.88 -10.38 -16.42
C HIS A 30 -4.82 -8.97 -15.83
N PHE A 31 -4.35 -8.00 -16.61
CA PHE A 31 -4.11 -6.63 -16.13
C PHE A 31 -5.37 -5.92 -15.60
N ASP A 32 -6.53 -6.15 -16.21
CA ASP A 32 -7.79 -5.55 -15.75
C ASP A 32 -8.28 -6.18 -14.45
N THR A 33 -8.10 -7.49 -14.27
CA THR A 33 -8.37 -8.18 -13.01
C THR A 33 -7.42 -7.68 -11.93
N ALA A 34 -6.11 -7.60 -12.21
CA ALA A 34 -5.12 -7.07 -11.28
C ALA A 34 -5.48 -5.65 -10.80
N ARG A 35 -5.95 -4.79 -11.71
CA ARG A 35 -6.45 -3.44 -11.36
C ARG A 35 -7.63 -3.50 -10.41
N ARG A 36 -8.64 -4.33 -10.69
CA ARG A 36 -9.81 -4.49 -9.82
C ARG A 36 -9.39 -4.99 -8.43
N VAL A 37 -8.49 -5.97 -8.37
CA VAL A 37 -7.95 -6.49 -7.11
C VAL A 37 -7.22 -5.39 -6.32
N PHE A 38 -6.42 -4.53 -6.97
CA PHE A 38 -5.81 -3.38 -6.29
C PHE A 38 -6.85 -2.37 -5.78
N GLN A 39 -7.89 -2.09 -6.56
CA GLN A 39 -8.98 -1.19 -6.16
C GLN A 39 -9.73 -1.72 -4.94
N ASP A 40 -10.15 -2.99 -4.99
CA ASP A 40 -10.89 -3.63 -3.91
C ASP A 40 -10.03 -3.77 -2.66
N GLY A 41 -8.76 -4.15 -2.83
CA GLY A 41 -7.81 -4.26 -1.72
C GLY A 41 -7.51 -2.92 -1.03
N THR A 42 -7.33 -1.84 -1.81
CA THR A 42 -7.14 -0.51 -1.21
C THR A 42 -8.37 -0.05 -0.44
N ARG A 43 -9.58 -0.27 -0.99
CA ARG A 43 -10.84 0.03 -0.28
C ARG A 43 -10.95 -0.78 1.01
N PHE A 44 -10.73 -2.08 0.95
CA PHE A 44 -10.82 -2.98 2.11
C PHE A 44 -9.86 -2.59 3.23
N VAL A 45 -8.59 -2.31 2.90
CA VAL A 45 -7.59 -1.87 3.90
C VAL A 45 -7.99 -0.54 4.53
N GLN A 46 -8.52 0.40 3.76
CA GLN A 46 -9.00 1.69 4.29
C GLN A 46 -10.21 1.52 5.23
N GLU A 47 -11.16 0.65 4.88
CA GLU A 47 -12.29 0.31 5.75
C GLU A 47 -11.83 -0.34 7.06
N LEU A 48 -10.81 -1.20 7.00
CA LEU A 48 -10.24 -1.85 8.17
C LEU A 48 -9.50 -0.86 9.08
N MET A 49 -8.72 0.06 8.48
CA MET A 49 -8.09 1.17 9.22
C MET A 49 -9.14 2.06 9.91
N GLN A 50 -10.26 2.32 9.25
CA GLN A 50 -11.35 3.09 9.84
C GLN A 50 -12.02 2.32 10.99
N LYS A 51 -12.25 1.01 10.82
CA LYS A 51 -12.94 0.19 11.82
C LYS A 51 -12.08 -0.09 13.06
N GLU A 52 -10.80 -0.37 12.87
CA GLU A 52 -9.91 -0.84 13.94
C GLU A 52 -9.04 0.26 14.55
N LEU A 53 -8.67 1.29 13.76
CA LEU A 53 -7.80 2.37 14.20
C LEU A 53 -8.53 3.72 14.30
N ASP A 54 -9.81 3.78 13.91
CA ASP A 54 -10.59 5.03 13.79
C ASP A 54 -9.91 6.10 12.91
N VAL A 55 -9.11 5.61 11.95
CA VAL A 55 -8.37 6.43 11.00
C VAL A 55 -9.13 6.46 9.68
N ARG A 56 -9.50 7.66 9.24
CA ARG A 56 -10.08 7.89 7.92
C ARG A 56 -9.09 8.61 7.02
N ILE A 57 -8.94 8.10 5.81
CA ILE A 57 -8.20 8.79 4.74
C ILE A 57 -9.23 9.52 3.89
N ASP A 58 -9.20 10.85 3.90
CA ASP A 58 -10.12 11.66 3.10
C ASP A 58 -9.72 11.67 1.60
N GLY A 59 -10.58 12.26 0.76
CA GLY A 59 -10.30 12.40 -0.67
C GLY A 59 -9.08 13.27 -1.00
N GLN A 60 -8.53 13.99 -0.01
CA GLN A 60 -7.28 14.76 -0.10
C GLN A 60 -6.08 13.96 0.42
N ASN A 61 -6.25 12.67 0.72
CA ASN A 61 -5.25 11.77 1.30
C ASN A 61 -4.72 12.20 2.66
N ARG A 62 -5.49 13.02 3.38
CA ARG A 62 -5.15 13.38 4.76
C ARG A 62 -5.68 12.29 5.68
N VAL A 63 -4.78 11.78 6.51
CA VAL A 63 -5.08 10.86 7.60
C VAL A 63 -5.76 11.69 8.70
N ARG A 64 -7.07 11.47 8.90
CA ARG A 64 -7.83 12.07 10.01
C ARG A 64 -8.16 10.98 11.00
N SER A 65 -7.64 11.09 12.23
CA SER A 65 -8.14 10.30 13.35
C SER A 65 -9.37 11.00 13.93
N ARG A 66 -10.46 10.27 14.15
CA ARG A 66 -11.70 10.85 14.71
C ARG A 66 -11.65 10.94 16.23
N THR A 67 -10.76 10.18 16.88
CA THR A 67 -10.69 10.11 18.34
C THR A 67 -9.25 9.98 18.84
N MET A 68 -9.00 10.49 20.04
CA MET A 68 -7.71 10.45 20.74
C MET A 68 -7.46 9.10 21.47
N THR A 69 -8.11 8.02 21.05
CA THR A 69 -8.21 6.76 21.83
C THR A 69 -7.52 5.55 21.18
N GLN A 70 -6.63 4.96 21.98
CA GLN A 70 -6.07 3.59 22.02
C GLN A 70 -5.27 3.00 20.85
N ALA A 71 -5.44 3.43 19.59
CA ALA A 71 -4.54 2.94 18.54
C ALA A 71 -3.13 3.46 18.80
N SER A 72 -2.14 2.57 18.92
CA SER A 72 -0.77 3.02 19.08
C SER A 72 -0.39 3.82 17.82
N SER A 73 0.32 4.95 17.99
CA SER A 73 0.84 5.71 16.84
C SER A 73 1.63 4.81 15.86
N GLN A 74 2.18 3.71 16.38
CA GLN A 74 2.89 2.69 15.62
C GLN A 74 1.96 1.87 14.71
N ASP A 75 0.77 1.47 15.16
CA ASP A 75 -0.17 0.70 14.35
C ASP A 75 -0.72 1.52 13.18
N VAL A 76 -1.01 2.81 13.42
CA VAL A 76 -1.40 3.75 12.37
C VAL A 76 -0.29 3.92 11.34
N GLU A 77 0.96 4.05 11.79
CA GLU A 77 2.12 4.15 10.89
C GLU A 77 2.29 2.88 10.05
N VAL A 78 2.20 1.70 10.67
CA VAL A 78 2.31 0.42 9.97
C VAL A 78 1.18 0.27 8.94
N ALA A 79 -0.06 0.63 9.29
CA ALA A 79 -1.19 0.60 8.38
C ALA A 79 -0.99 1.55 7.18
N CYS A 80 -0.53 2.78 7.44
CA CYS A 80 -0.22 3.74 6.37
C CYS A 80 0.89 3.24 5.44
N LYS A 81 1.94 2.60 5.99
CA LYS A 81 3.04 2.00 5.21
C LYS A 81 2.55 0.87 4.30
N TRP A 82 1.69 0.00 4.79
CA TRP A 82 1.12 -1.09 3.99
C TRP A 82 0.18 -0.58 2.91
N LEU A 83 -0.68 0.38 3.22
CA LEU A 83 -1.54 1.01 2.23
C LEU A 83 -0.73 1.76 1.16
N ALA A 84 0.30 2.50 1.56
CA ALA A 84 1.22 3.16 0.63
C ALA A 84 1.91 2.14 -0.30
N THR A 85 2.32 0.98 0.23
CA THR A 85 2.91 -0.09 -0.56
C THR A 85 1.95 -0.64 -1.62
N LEU A 86 0.68 -0.86 -1.24
CA LEU A 86 -0.35 -1.30 -2.16
C LEU A 86 -0.61 -0.27 -3.27
N LEU A 87 -0.67 1.03 -2.92
CA LEU A 87 -0.83 2.12 -3.87
C LEU A 87 0.37 2.26 -4.83
N VAL A 88 1.60 2.09 -4.35
CA VAL A 88 2.80 2.09 -5.21
C VAL A 88 2.74 0.92 -6.19
N ALA A 89 2.42 -0.28 -5.73
CA ALA A 89 2.33 -1.46 -6.59
C ALA A 89 1.26 -1.29 -7.68
N TRP A 90 0.11 -0.71 -7.32
CA TRP A 90 -0.92 -0.34 -8.29
C TRP A 90 -0.43 0.74 -9.26
N GLY A 91 0.23 1.79 -8.77
CA GLY A 91 0.81 2.83 -9.63
C GLY A 91 1.79 2.25 -10.66
N LEU A 92 2.63 1.29 -10.26
CA LEU A 92 3.55 0.59 -11.17
C LEU A 92 2.82 -0.22 -12.25
N LEU A 93 1.72 -0.89 -11.89
CA LEU A 93 0.86 -1.58 -12.86
C LEU A 93 0.33 -0.60 -13.92
N GLU A 94 -0.16 0.55 -13.47
CA GLU A 94 -0.72 1.58 -14.36
C GLU A 94 0.35 2.18 -15.28
N THR A 95 1.57 2.41 -14.80
CA THR A 95 2.69 2.85 -15.64
C THR A 95 3.01 1.84 -16.74
N LYS A 96 3.06 0.54 -16.41
CA LYS A 96 3.31 -0.52 -17.40
C LYS A 96 2.24 -0.58 -18.49
N ARG A 97 1.02 -0.12 -18.19
CA ARG A 97 -0.11 -0.08 -19.12
C ARG A 97 -0.28 1.27 -19.82
N GLY A 98 0.62 2.22 -19.59
CA GLY A 98 0.60 3.55 -20.21
C GLY A 98 -0.30 4.57 -19.50
N TYR A 99 -0.93 4.23 -18.37
CA TYR A 99 -1.82 5.13 -17.61
C TYR A 99 -1.02 6.01 -16.65
N LYS A 100 -0.11 6.83 -17.19
CA LYS A 100 0.83 7.67 -16.44
C LYS A 100 0.14 8.63 -15.46
N SER A 101 -0.98 9.25 -15.84
CA SER A 101 -1.71 10.17 -14.98
C SER A 101 -2.27 9.48 -13.73
N ARG A 102 -2.78 8.25 -13.87
CA ARG A 102 -3.28 7.47 -12.73
C ARG A 102 -2.14 7.00 -11.85
N ALA A 103 -1.05 6.54 -12.45
CA ALA A 103 0.16 6.18 -11.71
C ALA A 103 0.69 7.34 -10.87
N LYS A 104 0.69 8.56 -11.43
CA LYS A 104 1.09 9.78 -10.72
C LYS A 104 0.18 10.05 -9.50
N VAL A 105 -1.14 10.00 -9.68
CA VAL A 105 -2.08 10.18 -8.56
C VAL A 105 -1.81 9.12 -7.49
N LEU A 106 -1.70 7.84 -7.84
CA LEU A 106 -1.43 6.77 -6.86
C LEU A 106 -0.10 6.96 -6.12
N ALA A 107 0.94 7.41 -6.82
CA ALA A 107 2.25 7.74 -6.25
C ALA A 107 2.16 8.91 -5.25
N GLU A 108 1.46 9.99 -5.61
CA GLU A 108 1.22 11.13 -4.71
C GLU A 108 0.46 10.70 -3.46
N ARG A 109 -0.59 9.88 -3.61
CA ARG A 109 -1.34 9.31 -2.48
C ARG A 109 -0.44 8.51 -1.55
N ALA A 110 0.40 7.64 -2.11
CA ALA A 110 1.34 6.83 -1.33
C ALA A 110 2.38 7.69 -0.59
N ALA A 111 2.88 8.75 -1.23
CA ALA A 111 3.83 9.68 -0.65
C ALA A 111 3.26 10.49 0.54
N HIS A 112 1.95 10.79 0.52
CA HIS A 112 1.27 11.45 1.64
C HIS A 112 1.11 10.52 2.84
N LEU A 113 0.93 9.21 2.61
CA LEU A 113 0.77 8.22 3.66
C LEU A 113 2.10 7.77 4.25
N ASP A 114 3.15 7.69 3.43
CA ASP A 114 4.50 7.32 3.86
C ASP A 114 5.52 8.23 3.16
N GLY A 115 6.01 9.24 3.89
CA GLY A 115 6.99 10.20 3.39
C GLY A 115 8.31 9.56 2.93
N SER A 116 8.61 8.32 3.35
CA SER A 116 9.77 7.58 2.81
C SER A 116 9.56 7.18 1.34
N LYS A 117 8.31 6.95 0.92
CA LYS A 117 7.96 6.62 -0.47
C LYS A 117 8.02 7.83 -1.38
N ALA A 118 7.81 9.04 -0.85
CA ALA A 118 7.96 10.29 -1.60
C ALA A 118 9.36 10.40 -2.26
N LYS A 119 10.41 10.08 -1.49
CA LYS A 119 11.81 10.10 -1.96
C LYS A 119 12.09 9.04 -3.03
N VAL A 120 11.47 7.87 -2.93
CA VAL A 120 11.63 6.77 -3.90
C VAL A 120 10.90 7.07 -5.21
N LEU A 121 9.77 7.78 -5.12
CA LEU A 121 8.94 8.15 -6.28
C LEU A 121 9.47 9.39 -7.01
N SER A 122 10.14 10.31 -6.31
CA SER A 122 10.77 11.49 -6.93
C SER A 122 11.90 11.16 -7.91
N TRP A 123 12.47 9.95 -7.85
CA TRP A 123 13.61 9.56 -8.69
C TRP A 123 13.24 8.65 -9.87
N LYS A 124 11.96 8.25 -10.00
CA LYS A 124 11.56 7.13 -10.88
C LYS A 124 10.59 7.46 -11.99
N VAL A 125 10.13 8.70 -12.10
CA VAL A 125 9.25 9.10 -13.20
C VAL A 125 9.98 9.06 -14.55
N ASP A 126 11.33 9.10 -14.56
CA ASP A 126 12.15 9.02 -15.79
C ASP A 126 12.81 7.65 -16.08
N LEU A 127 12.80 6.69 -15.14
CA LEU A 127 13.51 5.39 -15.27
C LEU A 127 12.66 4.22 -14.77
N MET A 128 11.48 4.01 -15.37
CA MET A 128 10.48 3.04 -14.87
C MET A 128 10.34 1.77 -15.75
N SER A 129 11.45 1.07 -15.99
CA SER A 129 11.42 -0.31 -16.53
C SER A 129 12.27 -1.31 -15.73
N CYS A 130 13.45 -0.95 -15.20
CA CYS A 130 14.38 -1.93 -14.61
C CYS A 130 14.24 -2.23 -13.10
N VAL A 131 13.61 -1.40 -12.28
CA VAL A 131 13.73 -1.52 -10.80
C VAL A 131 12.55 -2.27 -10.13
N ILE A 132 11.65 -2.85 -10.92
CA ILE A 132 10.36 -3.37 -10.43
C ILE A 132 10.51 -4.74 -9.73
N GLU A 133 11.52 -5.56 -10.05
CA GLU A 133 11.74 -6.84 -9.37
C GLU A 133 12.39 -6.68 -7.99
N LYS A 134 13.33 -5.75 -7.82
CA LYS A 134 14.07 -5.59 -6.55
C LYS A 134 13.23 -5.03 -5.41
N LEU A 135 12.27 -4.15 -5.69
CA LEU A 135 11.43 -3.54 -4.63
C LEU A 135 10.32 -4.47 -4.13
N VAL A 136 9.80 -5.35 -4.99
CA VAL A 136 8.84 -6.38 -4.59
C VAL A 136 9.51 -7.43 -3.71
N LEU A 137 10.75 -7.84 -4.02
CA LEU A 137 11.52 -8.73 -3.15
C LEU A 137 11.82 -8.12 -1.77
N MET A 138 12.05 -6.81 -1.68
CA MET A 138 12.36 -6.15 -0.41
C MET A 138 11.13 -5.93 0.49
N CYS A 139 9.91 -5.87 -0.06
CA CYS A 139 8.69 -5.66 0.74
C CYS A 139 8.07 -6.97 1.27
N VAL A 140 8.55 -8.14 0.83
CA VAL A 140 8.11 -9.47 1.32
C VAL A 140 8.97 -9.97 2.48
N ALA A 141 10.09 -9.30 2.79
CA ALA A 141 10.85 -9.59 4.00
C ALA A 141 10.11 -8.98 5.22
N PRO A 142 9.64 -9.78 6.18
CA PRO A 142 9.17 -9.24 7.45
C PRO A 142 10.33 -8.49 8.12
N PRO A 143 10.09 -7.38 8.84
CA PRO A 143 11.11 -6.80 9.69
C PRO A 143 11.45 -7.84 10.76
N CYS A 144 12.64 -8.43 10.66
CA CYS A 144 13.23 -9.25 11.73
C CYS A 144 13.49 -8.39 12.97
#